data_AF-A0A9D1Q813-F1
#
_entry.id   AF-A0A9D1Q813-F1
#
_cell.length_a   1.000
_cell.length_b   1.000
_cell.length_c   1.000
_cell.angle_alpha   90.00
_cell.angle_beta   90.00
_cell.angle_gamma   90.00
#
_symmetry.space_group_name_H-M   'P 1'
#
loop_
_entity.id
_entity.type
_entity.pdbx_description
1 polymer ?
#
loop_
_entity_poly.entity_id
_entity_poly.type
_entity_poly.pdbx_seq_one_letter_code
_entity_poly.pdbx_strand_id
1 'polypeptide(L)'
;MSILISDTSAWIKKIPSEQLQDADFVRIVNFFVFHSPCKGLSAMGVSLAEYGWSNPWKSPFYLNKQLRQAATNYELLFSAQNRTTKKNQSAVENKEAKKDMMEMALEKSGLKDHFPHSFEKEVICFRNNKNNQFISAFYHIRNALAHGRFCIQNVNGEDFFAFEDVGKNKVSARMILRKSTLLQWIELIEGGEKPYQRAQ
;
A
#
# COMPACT_ATOMS: atom_id res chain seq x y z
N MET A 1 1.25 -19.99 -10.02
CA MET A 1 2.24 -20.48 -9.02
C MET A 1 2.46 -19.34 -8.03
N SER A 2 2.31 -19.54 -6.71
CA SER A 2 2.48 -18.42 -5.76
C SER A 2 3.94 -17.98 -5.67
N ILE A 3 4.22 -16.68 -5.65
CA ILE A 3 5.59 -16.14 -5.52
C ILE A 3 6.09 -16.40 -4.10
N LEU A 4 7.02 -17.34 -3.97
CA LEU A 4 7.79 -17.60 -2.76
C LEU A 4 8.98 -16.63 -2.71
N ILE A 5 9.35 -16.22 -1.50
CA ILE A 5 10.39 -15.22 -1.28
C ILE A 5 11.59 -15.89 -0.61
N SER A 6 12.81 -15.50 -1.02
CA SER A 6 14.04 -15.83 -0.32
C SER A 6 14.30 -14.85 0.83
N ASP A 7 14.87 -15.35 1.93
CA ASP A 7 15.18 -14.53 3.12
C ASP A 7 16.08 -13.32 2.79
N THR A 8 16.88 -13.41 1.74
CA THR A 8 17.65 -12.31 1.17
C THR A 8 17.16 -12.00 -0.24
N SER A 9 16.33 -10.96 -0.38
CA SER A 9 15.95 -10.42 -1.68
C SER A 9 17.01 -9.41 -2.10
N ALA A 10 17.71 -9.62 -3.23
CA ALA A 10 18.88 -8.83 -3.64
C ALA A 10 18.63 -7.31 -3.80
N TRP A 11 17.37 -6.91 -3.95
CA TRP A 11 16.96 -5.51 -4.06
C TRP A 11 16.80 -4.80 -2.70
N ILE A 12 16.67 -5.54 -1.60
CA ILE A 12 16.62 -5.00 -0.25
C ILE A 12 18.06 -4.78 0.19
N LYS A 13 18.48 -3.51 0.22
CA LYS A 13 19.82 -3.10 0.61
C LYS A 13 19.76 -2.32 1.93
N LYS A 14 20.89 -2.28 2.63
CA LYS A 14 21.05 -1.43 3.80
C LYS A 14 20.80 0.03 3.41
N ILE A 15 19.89 0.68 4.11
CA ILE A 15 19.59 2.11 3.95
C ILE A 15 20.61 2.91 4.77
N PRO A 16 21.27 3.93 4.20
CA PRO A 16 22.15 4.84 4.93
C PRO A 16 21.45 5.51 6.11
N SER A 17 22.20 5.74 7.21
CA SER A 17 21.65 6.32 8.44
C SER A 17 21.07 7.71 8.22
N GLU A 18 21.60 8.48 7.28
CA GLU A 18 21.16 9.82 6.91
C GLU A 18 19.75 9.79 6.31
N GLN A 19 19.47 8.80 5.44
CA GLN A 19 18.12 8.62 4.87
C GLN A 19 17.10 8.16 5.92
N LEU A 20 17.54 7.42 6.95
CA LEU A 20 16.67 7.03 8.06
C LEU A 20 16.39 8.17 9.06
N GLN A 21 17.21 9.22 9.03
CA GLN A 21 17.05 10.43 9.86
C GLN A 21 16.38 11.57 9.11
N ASP A 22 16.09 11.40 7.82
CA ASP A 22 15.31 12.34 7.01
C ASP A 22 13.96 12.62 7.69
N ALA A 23 13.63 13.90 7.90
CA ALA A 23 12.45 14.30 8.65
C ALA A 23 11.15 13.79 7.99
N ASP A 24 11.12 13.76 6.66
CA ASP A 24 9.99 13.23 5.90
C ASP A 24 9.86 11.71 6.07
N PHE A 25 10.97 10.96 6.01
CA PHE A 25 10.96 9.54 6.29
C PHE A 25 10.49 9.25 7.73
N VAL A 26 10.99 9.99 8.72
CA VAL A 26 10.55 9.89 10.11
C VAL A 26 9.05 10.19 10.23
N ARG A 27 8.52 11.19 9.53
CA ARG A 27 7.08 11.49 9.47
C ARG A 27 6.27 10.32 8.89
N ILE A 28 6.74 9.72 7.80
CA ILE A 28 6.12 8.55 7.16
C ILE A 28 6.08 7.36 8.13
N VAL A 29 7.20 7.07 8.81
CA VAL A 29 7.27 5.98 9.80
C VAL A 29 6.33 6.27 10.98
N ASN A 30 6.38 7.48 11.53
CA ASN A 30 5.52 7.87 12.64
C ASN A 30 4.04 7.68 12.32
N PHE A 31 3.61 8.12 11.15
CA PHE A 31 2.22 7.99 10.74
C PHE A 31 1.83 6.53 10.43
N PHE A 32 2.52 5.86 9.51
CA PHE A 32 2.07 4.55 9.03
C PHE A 32 2.35 3.41 10.02
N VAL A 33 3.39 3.52 10.85
CA VAL A 33 3.79 2.47 11.80
C VAL A 33 3.24 2.74 13.18
N PHE A 34 3.54 3.89 13.79
CA PHE A 34 3.19 4.16 15.19
C PHE A 34 1.75 4.66 15.33
N HIS A 35 1.36 5.69 14.58
CA HIS A 35 0.03 6.33 14.66
C HIS A 35 -0.94 5.80 13.58
N SER A 36 -0.73 4.57 13.13
CA SER A 36 -1.45 4.00 11.99
C SER A 36 -2.98 4.07 12.15
N PRO A 37 -3.73 4.49 11.11
CA PRO A 37 -5.20 4.42 11.10
C PRO A 37 -5.75 3.00 10.97
N CYS A 38 -4.89 2.01 10.79
CA CYS A 38 -5.28 0.62 10.73
C CYS A 38 -5.51 0.05 12.14
N LYS A 39 -6.78 -0.23 12.46
CA LYS A 39 -7.18 -0.83 13.74
C LYS A 39 -6.37 -2.09 14.08
N GLY A 40 -5.78 -2.10 15.28
CA GLY A 40 -5.12 -3.26 15.88
C GLY A 40 -3.70 -3.56 15.36
N LEU A 41 -3.05 -2.64 14.65
CA LEU A 41 -1.65 -2.82 14.18
C LEU A 41 -0.59 -2.14 15.04
N SER A 42 -1.01 -1.18 15.86
CA SER A 42 -0.15 -0.43 16.77
C SER A 42 -0.90 -0.15 18.06
N ALA A 43 -0.20 -0.25 19.19
CA ALA A 43 -0.71 0.19 20.48
C ALA A 43 -0.87 1.71 20.56
N MET A 44 -0.15 2.46 19.71
CA MET A 44 -0.24 3.91 19.55
C MET A 44 -1.10 4.33 18.35
N GLY A 45 -1.84 3.39 17.75
CA GLY A 45 -2.62 3.67 16.54
C GLY A 45 -3.71 4.71 16.80
N VAL A 46 -3.92 5.61 15.83
CA VAL A 46 -4.91 6.68 15.89
C VAL A 46 -5.95 6.40 14.81
N SER A 47 -7.22 6.19 15.19
CA SER A 47 -8.26 5.86 14.23
C SER A 47 -8.58 7.03 13.30
N LEU A 48 -9.19 6.74 12.15
CA LEU A 48 -9.68 7.80 11.26
C LEU A 48 -10.66 8.75 11.98
N ALA A 49 -11.50 8.24 12.89
CA ALA A 49 -12.39 9.08 13.68
C ALA A 49 -11.64 10.06 14.59
N GLU A 50 -10.55 9.62 15.21
CA GLU A 50 -9.67 10.49 16.02
C GLU A 50 -8.92 11.51 15.15
N TYR A 51 -8.63 11.18 13.89
CA TYR A 51 -8.16 12.14 12.89
C TYR A 51 -9.28 13.04 12.31
N GLY A 52 -10.49 13.01 12.87
CA GLY A 52 -11.58 13.89 12.44
C GLY A 52 -12.41 13.37 11.26
N TRP A 53 -12.39 12.06 11.00
CA TRP A 53 -13.17 11.42 9.92
C TRP A 53 -14.31 10.54 10.44
N SER A 54 -15.54 11.04 10.34
CA SER A 54 -16.76 10.30 10.69
C SER A 54 -17.20 9.37 9.56
N ASN A 55 -17.24 9.87 8.32
CA ASN A 55 -17.66 9.11 7.14
C ASN A 55 -16.73 9.30 5.93
N PRO A 56 -15.44 8.93 6.05
CA PRO A 56 -14.39 9.30 5.09
C PRO A 56 -14.67 8.84 3.66
N TRP A 57 -15.33 7.70 3.49
CA TRP A 57 -15.49 7.07 2.18
C TRP A 57 -16.75 7.50 1.43
N LYS A 58 -17.59 8.34 2.03
CA LYS A 58 -18.90 8.73 1.50
C LYS A 58 -18.94 10.21 1.12
N SER A 59 -20.02 10.58 0.44
CA SER A 59 -20.35 11.99 0.19
C SER A 59 -20.47 12.76 1.51
N PRO A 60 -20.00 14.02 1.57
CA PRO A 60 -19.35 14.79 0.50
C PRO A 60 -17.82 14.60 0.42
N PHE A 61 -17.22 13.78 1.29
CA PHE A 61 -15.79 13.83 1.53
C PHE A 61 -14.95 12.94 0.60
N TYR A 62 -15.36 11.70 0.33
CA TYR A 62 -14.66 10.77 -0.58
C TYR A 62 -13.12 10.75 -0.43
N LEU A 63 -12.60 10.52 0.78
CA LEU A 63 -11.16 10.43 1.07
C LEU A 63 -10.43 9.49 0.11
N ASN A 64 -11.05 8.38 -0.29
CA ASN A 64 -10.49 7.46 -1.28
C ASN A 64 -10.21 8.12 -2.64
N LYS A 65 -11.00 9.11 -3.06
CA LYS A 65 -10.75 9.86 -4.29
C LYS A 65 -9.65 10.90 -4.08
N GLN A 66 -9.64 11.57 -2.93
CA GLN A 66 -8.58 12.53 -2.56
C GLN A 66 -7.20 11.86 -2.54
N LEU A 67 -7.09 10.67 -1.93
CA LEU A 67 -5.85 9.89 -1.90
C LEU A 67 -5.40 9.47 -3.32
N ARG A 68 -6.33 9.14 -4.22
CA ARG A 68 -5.99 8.84 -5.62
C ARG A 68 -5.51 10.08 -6.38
N GLN A 69 -6.10 11.25 -6.12
CA GLN A 69 -5.69 12.51 -6.76
C GLN A 69 -4.32 13.00 -6.29
N ALA A 70 -3.91 12.66 -5.07
CA ALA A 70 -2.58 12.99 -4.55
C ALA A 70 -1.46 12.19 -5.25
N ALA A 71 -1.78 11.03 -5.82
CA ALA A 71 -0.84 10.27 -6.63
C ALA A 71 -0.75 10.80 -8.07
N THR A 72 0.38 10.57 -8.73
CA THR A 72 0.56 10.87 -10.17
C THR A 72 -0.35 10.06 -11.09
N ASN A 73 -0.87 8.95 -10.59
CA ASN A 73 -1.67 8.00 -11.36
C ASN A 73 -2.95 7.65 -10.61
N TYR A 74 -4.10 7.98 -11.20
CA TYR A 74 -5.40 7.67 -10.61
C TYR A 74 -5.73 6.16 -10.59
N GLU A 75 -5.22 5.41 -11.59
CA GLU A 75 -5.28 3.93 -11.66
C GLU A 75 -4.23 3.29 -10.75
N LEU A 76 -4.19 3.72 -9.49
CA LEU A 76 -3.15 3.37 -8.53
C LEU A 76 -3.24 1.94 -8.00
N LEU A 77 -4.46 1.44 -7.78
CA LEU A 77 -4.73 0.26 -6.95
C LEU A 77 -5.09 -0.99 -7.76
N PHE A 78 -4.35 -2.08 -7.52
CA PHE A 78 -4.56 -3.42 -8.08
C PHE A 78 -4.78 -4.40 -6.93
N SER A 79 -6.04 -4.57 -6.52
CA SER A 79 -6.37 -5.42 -5.36
C SER A 79 -6.73 -6.85 -5.77
N ALA A 80 -6.07 -7.84 -5.17
CA ALA A 80 -6.51 -9.22 -5.17
C ALA A 80 -7.60 -9.43 -4.09
N GLN A 81 -8.80 -9.83 -4.52
CA GLN A 81 -9.89 -10.14 -3.59
C GLN A 81 -9.61 -11.46 -2.84
N ASN A 82 -9.92 -11.52 -1.55
CA ASN A 82 -9.94 -12.79 -0.82
C ASN A 82 -11.13 -13.64 -1.30
N ARG A 83 -10.90 -14.90 -1.69
CA ARG A 83 -11.96 -15.84 -2.13
C ARG A 83 -12.97 -16.18 -1.02
N THR A 84 -12.67 -15.89 0.25
CA THR A 84 -13.45 -16.34 1.41
C THR A 84 -14.76 -15.59 1.66
N THR A 85 -15.09 -14.54 0.90
CA THR A 85 -16.35 -13.79 1.10
C THR A 85 -17.49 -14.21 0.17
N LYS A 86 -17.26 -15.08 -0.81
CA LYS A 86 -18.37 -15.69 -1.56
C LYS A 86 -18.70 -17.05 -0.93
N LYS A 87 -19.69 -17.04 -0.01
CA LYS A 87 -20.68 -18.12 0.07
C LYS A 87 -21.31 -18.23 -1.32
N ASN A 88 -20.68 -18.96 -2.22
CA ASN A 88 -21.29 -19.53 -3.41
C ASN A 88 -20.49 -20.81 -3.68
N GLN A 89 -20.96 -21.87 -3.01
CA GLN A 89 -20.76 -23.23 -3.46
C GLN A 89 -21.37 -23.34 -4.86
N SER A 90 -20.51 -23.27 -5.87
CA SER A 90 -20.72 -24.00 -7.12
C SER A 90 -19.33 -24.30 -7.67
N ALA A 91 -18.69 -25.26 -7.02
CA ALA A 91 -17.52 -25.92 -7.55
C ALA A 91 -17.96 -26.71 -8.78
N VAL A 92 -17.77 -26.15 -9.96
CA VAL A 92 -17.40 -26.96 -11.12
C VAL A 92 -15.90 -26.79 -11.25
N GLU A 93 -15.20 -27.87 -10.92
CA GLU A 93 -13.76 -27.99 -10.98
C GLU A 93 -13.28 -27.95 -12.42
N ASN A 94 -12.78 -26.80 -12.87
CA ASN A 94 -11.77 -26.79 -13.94
C ASN A 94 -10.39 -26.74 -13.27
N LYS A 95 -9.72 -27.89 -13.26
CA LYS A 95 -8.45 -28.17 -12.59
C LYS A 95 -7.23 -27.49 -13.24
N GLU A 96 -7.39 -26.76 -14.34
CA GLU A 96 -6.26 -26.36 -15.20
C GLU A 96 -5.89 -24.85 -15.20
N ALA A 97 -6.54 -23.96 -14.43
CA ALA A 97 -6.10 -22.56 -14.36
C ALA A 97 -6.50 -21.82 -13.06
N LYS A 98 -6.22 -22.38 -11.87
CA LYS A 98 -6.30 -21.59 -10.62
C LYS A 98 -5.03 -20.74 -10.44
N LYS A 99 -4.86 -19.74 -11.30
CA LYS A 99 -3.88 -18.68 -11.03
C LYS A 99 -4.23 -18.02 -9.69
N ASP A 100 -3.24 -17.78 -8.83
CA ASP A 100 -3.45 -17.07 -7.57
C ASP A 100 -3.97 -15.66 -7.93
N MET A 101 -5.03 -15.18 -7.28
CA MET A 101 -5.57 -13.84 -7.54
C MET A 101 -4.53 -12.76 -7.30
N MET A 102 -3.61 -13.00 -6.36
CA MET A 102 -2.46 -12.12 -6.15
C MET A 102 -1.47 -12.15 -7.31
N GLU A 103 -1.21 -13.32 -7.89
CA GLU A 103 -0.34 -13.45 -9.06
C GLU A 103 -0.95 -12.71 -10.26
N MET A 104 -2.26 -12.84 -10.50
CA MET A 104 -2.97 -12.06 -11.54
C MET A 104 -2.90 -10.56 -11.30
N ALA A 105 -3.07 -10.11 -10.05
CA ALA A 105 -2.99 -8.70 -9.71
C ALA A 105 -1.57 -8.16 -9.92
N LEU A 106 -0.53 -8.92 -9.56
CA LEU A 106 0.87 -8.56 -9.74
C LEU A 106 1.26 -8.46 -11.22
N GLU A 107 0.75 -9.35 -12.07
CA GLU A 107 0.98 -9.23 -13.51
C GLU A 107 0.30 -8.02 -14.09
N LYS A 108 -0.99 -7.81 -13.75
CA LYS A 108 -1.74 -6.67 -14.24
C LYS A 108 -1.13 -5.33 -13.80
N SER A 109 -0.52 -5.29 -12.62
CA SER A 109 0.17 -4.11 -12.11
C SER A 109 1.60 -3.96 -12.63
N GLY A 110 2.16 -4.96 -13.34
CA GLY A 110 3.56 -4.97 -13.76
C GLY A 110 4.57 -5.14 -12.61
N LEU A 111 4.15 -5.73 -11.47
CA LEU A 111 4.98 -5.90 -10.26
C LEU A 111 5.35 -7.36 -9.95
N LYS A 112 5.05 -8.31 -10.84
CA LYS A 112 5.29 -9.75 -10.61
C LYS A 112 6.78 -10.12 -10.65
N ASP A 113 7.46 -9.75 -11.72
CA ASP A 113 8.82 -10.19 -11.99
C ASP A 113 9.80 -9.03 -11.81
N HIS A 114 11.04 -9.33 -11.41
CA HIS A 114 12.13 -8.35 -11.25
C HIS A 114 11.81 -7.14 -10.35
N PHE A 115 10.94 -7.31 -9.36
CA PHE A 115 10.58 -6.21 -8.45
C PHE A 115 11.76 -5.79 -7.55
N PRO A 116 11.99 -4.47 -7.36
CA PRO A 116 11.45 -3.35 -8.12
C PRO A 116 12.19 -3.16 -9.45
N HIS A 117 11.45 -3.05 -10.57
CA HIS A 117 12.03 -2.90 -11.91
C HIS A 117 12.00 -1.45 -12.42
N SER A 118 10.95 -0.70 -12.11
CA SER A 118 10.76 0.68 -12.57
C SER A 118 10.17 1.55 -11.47
N PHE A 119 10.63 2.80 -11.45
CA PHE A 119 10.17 3.87 -10.57
C PHE A 119 9.43 4.99 -11.35
N GLU A 120 9.06 4.74 -12.61
CA GLU A 120 8.45 5.74 -13.48
C GLU A 120 6.99 6.04 -13.13
N LYS A 121 6.32 5.13 -12.41
CA LYS A 121 4.89 5.22 -12.13
C LYS A 121 4.55 4.69 -10.75
N GLU A 122 3.65 5.39 -10.07
CA GLU A 122 3.10 4.93 -8.81
C GLU A 122 2.06 3.83 -9.01
N VAL A 123 2.22 2.75 -8.25
CA VAL A 123 1.39 1.54 -8.38
C VAL A 123 1.39 0.77 -7.07
N ILE A 124 0.21 0.27 -6.67
CA ILE A 124 0.01 -0.52 -5.46
C ILE A 124 -0.73 -1.80 -5.82
N CYS A 125 -0.06 -2.94 -5.67
CA CYS A 125 -0.67 -4.25 -5.77
C CYS A 125 -0.72 -4.93 -4.39
N PHE A 126 -1.88 -5.43 -3.99
CA PHE A 126 -2.06 -5.96 -2.64
C PHE A 126 -3.23 -6.94 -2.52
N ARG A 127 -3.23 -7.78 -1.48
CA ARG A 127 -4.41 -8.55 -1.05
C ARG A 127 -5.32 -7.68 -0.19
N ASN A 128 -6.59 -7.53 -0.57
CA ASN A 128 -7.54 -6.74 0.23
C ASN A 128 -7.97 -7.53 1.48
N ASN A 129 -7.37 -7.23 2.63
CA ASN A 129 -7.59 -7.93 3.91
C ASN A 129 -8.24 -7.05 4.98
N LYS A 130 -8.57 -5.78 4.70
CA LYS A 130 -9.24 -4.86 5.63
C LYS A 130 -10.62 -4.41 5.18
N ASN A 131 -11.21 -5.04 4.16
CA ASN A 131 -12.52 -4.70 3.58
C ASN A 131 -12.65 -3.24 3.07
N ASN A 132 -11.53 -2.52 3.00
CA ASN A 132 -11.37 -1.21 2.39
C ASN A 132 -10.00 -1.20 1.70
N GLN A 133 -9.96 -0.73 0.45
CA GLN A 133 -8.75 -0.80 -0.37
C GLN A 133 -7.60 0.04 0.20
N PHE A 134 -7.88 1.26 0.65
CA PHE A 134 -6.85 2.14 1.22
C PHE A 134 -6.41 1.69 2.61
N ILE A 135 -7.34 1.24 3.48
CA ILE A 135 -6.95 0.67 4.78
C ILE A 135 -6.11 -0.60 4.60
N SER A 136 -6.37 -1.40 3.56
CA SER A 136 -5.51 -2.55 3.22
C SER A 136 -4.14 -2.11 2.70
N ALA A 137 -4.09 -1.08 1.84
CA ALA A 137 -2.82 -0.53 1.37
C ALA A 137 -1.98 0.01 2.55
N PHE A 138 -2.58 0.76 3.47
CA PHE A 138 -1.93 1.28 4.68
C PHE A 138 -1.42 0.15 5.58
N TYR A 139 -2.19 -0.93 5.75
CA TYR A 139 -1.76 -2.13 6.46
C TYR A 139 -0.47 -2.71 5.85
N HIS A 140 -0.41 -2.80 4.52
CA HIS A 140 0.75 -3.36 3.84
C HIS A 140 1.96 -2.42 3.86
N ILE A 141 1.75 -1.10 3.73
CA ILE A 141 2.82 -0.09 3.89
C ILE A 141 3.41 -0.20 5.31
N ARG A 142 2.56 -0.25 6.33
CA ARG A 142 2.98 -0.43 7.73
C ARG A 142 3.83 -1.68 7.89
N ASN A 143 3.39 -2.82 7.35
CA ASN A 143 4.13 -4.07 7.51
C ASN A 143 5.47 -4.04 6.80
N ALA A 144 5.52 -3.52 5.57
CA ALA A 144 6.77 -3.37 4.83
C ALA A 144 7.77 -2.51 5.60
N LEU A 145 7.33 -1.38 6.16
CA LEU A 145 8.17 -0.51 7.02
C LEU A 145 8.62 -1.23 8.29
N ALA A 146 7.69 -1.82 9.05
CA ALA A 146 7.98 -2.49 10.32
C ALA A 146 8.91 -3.71 10.17
N HIS A 147 8.88 -4.37 9.02
CA HIS A 147 9.73 -5.52 8.72
C HIS A 147 10.96 -5.16 7.87
N GLY A 148 11.19 -3.88 7.58
CA GLY A 148 12.35 -3.43 6.79
C GLY A 148 12.35 -3.93 5.34
N ARG A 149 11.18 -4.30 4.80
CA ARG A 149 11.03 -4.81 3.43
C ARG A 149 10.71 -3.69 2.46
N PHE A 150 11.62 -2.74 2.38
CA PHE A 150 11.53 -1.63 1.45
C PHE A 150 12.91 -1.13 1.01
N CYS A 151 12.96 -0.37 -0.06
CA CYS A 151 14.11 0.44 -0.43
C CYS A 151 13.66 1.84 -0.85
N ILE A 152 14.60 2.77 -0.85
CA ILE A 152 14.42 4.15 -1.30
C ILE A 152 15.32 4.37 -2.50
N GLN A 153 14.76 4.90 -3.59
CA GLN A 153 15.49 5.26 -4.80
C GLN A 153 15.16 6.70 -5.17
N ASN A 154 16.19 7.54 -5.27
CA ASN A 154 16.01 8.88 -5.81
C ASN A 154 15.95 8.82 -7.34
N VAL A 155 14.93 9.43 -7.93
CA VAL A 155 14.73 9.55 -9.38
C VAL A 155 14.39 10.99 -9.69
N ASN A 156 15.28 11.68 -10.41
CA ASN A 156 15.11 13.09 -10.80
C ASN A 156 14.80 14.03 -9.61
N GLY A 157 15.39 13.78 -8.44
CA GLY A 157 15.20 14.62 -7.25
C GLY A 157 13.98 14.26 -6.38
N GLU A 158 13.16 13.30 -6.79
CA GLU A 158 12.07 12.75 -5.97
C GLU A 158 12.47 11.37 -5.41
N ASP A 159 12.18 11.13 -4.14
CA ASP A 159 12.42 9.83 -3.52
C ASP A 159 11.22 8.90 -3.76
N PHE A 160 11.50 7.71 -4.27
CA PHE A 160 10.51 6.65 -4.42
C PHE A 160 10.78 5.52 -3.44
N PHE A 161 9.71 5.03 -2.84
CA PHE A 161 9.71 3.85 -2.00
C PHE A 161 9.22 2.65 -2.80
N ALA A 162 10.00 1.57 -2.80
CA ALA A 162 9.53 0.24 -3.15
C ALA A 162 9.23 -0.54 -1.88
N PHE A 163 7.99 -0.98 -1.69
CA PHE A 163 7.57 -1.77 -0.52
C PHE A 163 7.19 -3.18 -0.94
N GLU A 164 7.52 -4.18 -0.11
CA GLU A 164 7.01 -5.55 -0.23
C GLU A 164 6.50 -6.07 1.12
N ASP A 165 5.23 -6.49 1.17
CA ASP A 165 4.67 -7.17 2.35
C ASP A 165 4.51 -8.67 2.09
N VAL A 166 4.83 -9.48 3.09
CA VAL A 166 4.93 -10.94 3.00
C VAL A 166 4.05 -11.58 4.07
N GLY A 167 3.08 -12.38 3.64
CA GLY A 167 2.23 -13.17 4.52
C GLY A 167 2.47 -14.66 4.31
N LYS A 168 2.82 -15.40 5.38
CA LYS A 168 3.10 -16.86 5.32
C LYS A 168 4.07 -17.23 4.19
N ASN A 169 5.19 -16.50 4.09
CA ASN A 169 6.23 -16.66 3.06
C ASN A 169 5.78 -16.45 1.61
N LYS A 170 4.66 -15.75 1.41
CA LYS A 170 4.13 -15.38 0.09
C LYS A 170 3.97 -13.88 -0.02
N VAL A 171 4.31 -13.32 -1.17
CA VAL A 171 4.03 -11.91 -1.47
C VAL A 171 2.54 -11.64 -1.26
N SER A 172 2.25 -10.64 -0.44
CA SER A 172 0.90 -10.17 -0.11
C SER A 172 0.67 -8.73 -0.58
N ALA A 173 1.73 -7.95 -0.77
CA ALA A 173 1.70 -6.69 -1.49
C ALA A 173 3.07 -6.32 -2.09
N ARG A 174 3.03 -5.56 -3.18
CA ARG A 174 4.18 -4.85 -3.77
C ARG A 174 3.72 -3.47 -4.20
N MET A 175 4.52 -2.45 -3.92
CA MET A 175 4.13 -1.06 -4.13
C MET A 175 5.33 -0.22 -4.56
N ILE A 176 5.10 0.73 -5.46
CA ILE A 176 6.02 1.81 -5.80
C ILE A 176 5.28 3.13 -5.55
N LEU A 177 5.77 3.96 -4.63
CA LEU A 177 5.12 5.21 -4.22
C LEU A 177 6.15 6.32 -4.03
N ARG A 178 5.79 7.56 -4.38
CA ARG A 178 6.63 8.73 -4.11
C ARG A 178 6.59 9.09 -2.63
N LYS A 179 7.67 9.66 -2.12
CA LYS A 179 7.73 10.29 -0.80
C LYS A 179 6.67 11.39 -0.70
N SER A 180 6.60 12.26 -1.71
CA SER A 180 5.61 13.34 -1.77
C SER A 180 4.16 12.84 -1.72
N THR A 181 3.82 11.73 -2.39
CA THR A 181 2.48 11.13 -2.31
C THR A 181 2.18 10.61 -0.90
N LEU A 182 3.11 9.91 -0.25
CA LEU A 182 2.93 9.42 1.11
C LEU A 182 2.71 10.56 2.09
N LEU A 183 3.50 11.64 1.99
CA LEU A 183 3.33 12.84 2.81
C LEU A 183 1.97 13.51 2.56
N GLN A 184 1.56 13.68 1.30
CA GLN A 184 0.24 14.23 0.99
C GLN A 184 -0.91 13.38 1.55
N TRP A 185 -0.76 12.05 1.56
CA TRP A 185 -1.73 11.17 2.20
C TRP A 185 -1.80 11.39 3.71
N ILE A 186 -0.66 11.59 4.37
CA ILE A 186 -0.59 11.92 5.79
C ILE A 186 -1.34 13.23 6.04
N GLU A 187 -1.02 14.30 5.30
CA GLU A 187 -1.69 15.60 5.44
C GLU A 187 -3.21 15.51 5.22
N LEU A 188 -3.65 14.76 4.21
CA LEU A 188 -5.08 14.56 3.95
C LEU A 188 -5.78 13.86 5.11
N ILE A 189 -5.13 12.87 5.72
CA ILE A 189 -5.75 12.12 6.83
C ILE A 189 -5.73 12.95 8.11
N GLU A 190 -4.60 13.54 8.48
CA GLU A 190 -4.45 14.37 9.67
C GLU A 190 -5.28 15.67 9.61
N GLY A 191 -5.56 16.18 8.40
CA GLY A 191 -6.39 17.36 8.19
C GLY A 191 -7.89 17.15 8.42
N GLY A 192 -8.35 15.91 8.62
CA GLY A 192 -9.75 15.59 8.89
C GLY A 192 -10.70 15.84 7.71
N GLU A 193 -12.00 15.84 8.01
CA GLU A 193 -13.06 15.94 7.00
C GLU A 193 -12.96 17.20 6.12
N LYS A 194 -12.60 16.99 4.85
CA LYS A 194 -12.63 17.99 3.79
C LYS A 194 -13.48 17.51 2.61
N PRO A 195 -14.44 18.32 2.11
CA PRO A 195 -15.22 17.95 0.94
C PRO A 195 -14.34 17.66 -0.28
N TYR A 196 -14.68 16.60 -1.01
CA TYR A 196 -13.96 16.24 -2.24
C TYR A 196 -14.11 17.33 -3.29
N GLN A 197 -12.99 17.82 -3.80
CA GLN A 197 -12.95 18.72 -4.95
C GLN A 197 -12.36 17.95 -6.13
N ARG A 198 -13.14 17.81 -7.20
CA ARG A 198 -12.63 17.22 -8.44
C ARG A 198 -11.61 18.19 -9.03
N ALA A 199 -10.37 17.74 -9.20
CA ALA A 199 -9.37 18.45 -9.97
C ALA A 199 -9.95 18.72 -11.38
N GLN A 200 -9.83 19.96 -11.84
CA GLN A 200 -10.26 20.39 -13.17
C GLN A 200 -9.43 19.70 -14.24
#